data_AF-A0A2Z6QEP6-F1
#
_entry.id   AF-A0A2Z6QEP6-F1
#
_cell.length_a   1.000
_cell.length_b   1.000
_cell.length_c   1.000
_cell.angle_alpha   90.00
_cell.angle_beta   90.00
_cell.angle_gamma   90.00
#
_symmetry.space_group_name_H-M   'P 1'
#
loop_
_entity.id
_entity.type
_entity.pdbx_description
1 polymer ?
#
loop_
_entity_poly.entity_id
_entity_poly.type
_entity_poly.pdbx_seq_one_letter_code
_entity_poly.pdbx_strand_id
1 'polypeptide(L)'
;MAFWRPHPRQRRTCEEYKAELKEENYHLQIQDLGKEIERLENASEEEISELKSEIFSLKNQLYQAKKDVRDKEKYISSLEKWLVESEEQVEKLRCQIKIISSRKNSSERGNSLDLYNPNINLEMATITELANAIDGYVENRTTARDILIDQIKRMIRQAKEKNSRQIILALQNNPLNMAEGRRLPVLKLIAPALAKFQPYIGQEPPDDYLDKVIQSWAYLESHMTVLENANAGDFDNAIKCNILKSMMGGKYAPVPANNSLVAGNLAINTPDTLRA
;
A
#
# COMPACT_ATOMS: atom_id res chain seq x y z
N MET A 1 8.40 -52.11 -63.41
CA MET A 1 9.06 -51.84 -62.12
C MET A 1 8.26 -52.51 -61.01
N ALA A 2 8.74 -53.65 -60.50
CA ALA A 2 8.10 -54.35 -59.40
C ALA A 2 8.56 -53.72 -58.07
N PHE A 3 7.66 -52.97 -57.43
CA PHE A 3 7.89 -52.43 -56.10
C PHE A 3 7.91 -53.58 -55.09
N TRP A 4 9.09 -53.86 -54.54
CA TRP A 4 9.28 -54.73 -53.38
C TRP A 4 8.50 -54.14 -52.20
N ARG A 5 7.28 -54.64 -51.95
CA ARG A 5 6.52 -54.29 -50.74
C ARG A 5 7.14 -55.04 -49.55
N PRO A 6 7.52 -54.34 -48.47
CA PRO A 6 8.06 -54.99 -47.28
C PRO A 6 7.07 -55.99 -46.69
N HIS A 7 7.60 -57.11 -46.18
CA HIS A 7 6.80 -58.22 -45.66
C HIS A 7 5.94 -57.78 -44.46
N PRO A 8 4.63 -58.12 -44.40
CA PRO A 8 3.70 -57.66 -43.36
C PRO A 8 4.12 -57.98 -41.92
N ARG A 9 4.95 -59.01 -41.71
CA ARG A 9 5.47 -59.39 -40.38
C ARG A 9 6.53 -58.41 -39.85
N GLN A 10 7.39 -57.85 -40.71
CA GLN A 10 8.43 -56.89 -40.30
C GLN A 10 7.86 -55.49 -39.98
N ARG A 11 6.73 -55.12 -40.61
CA ARG A 11 6.03 -53.87 -40.28
C ARG A 11 5.42 -53.89 -38.88
N ARG A 12 4.78 -55.00 -38.51
CA ARG A 12 4.18 -55.17 -37.16
C ARG A 12 5.22 -55.05 -36.05
N THR A 13 6.35 -55.72 -36.19
CA THR A 13 7.44 -55.66 -35.20
C THR A 13 8.08 -54.27 -35.10
N CYS A 14 8.10 -53.50 -36.19
CA CYS A 14 8.66 -52.14 -36.18
C CYS A 14 7.69 -51.11 -35.58
N GLU A 15 6.37 -51.30 -35.74
CA GLU A 15 5.34 -50.47 -35.12
C GLU A 15 5.22 -50.74 -33.62
N GLU A 16 5.33 -52.01 -33.19
CA GLU A 16 5.39 -52.42 -31.78
C GLU A 16 6.58 -51.76 -31.06
N TYR A 17 7.78 -51.86 -31.63
CA TYR A 17 8.98 -51.25 -31.04
C TYR A 17 8.89 -49.71 -30.94
N LYS A 18 8.19 -49.07 -31.91
CA LYS A 18 7.95 -47.62 -31.90
C LYS A 18 6.90 -47.23 -30.85
N ALA A 19 5.96 -48.10 -30.53
CA ALA A 19 4.99 -47.90 -29.46
C ALA A 19 5.66 -48.05 -28.08
N GLU A 20 6.50 -49.07 -27.90
CA GLU A 20 7.28 -49.30 -26.68
C GLU A 20 8.20 -48.10 -26.36
N LEU A 21 8.95 -47.60 -27.35
CA LEU A 21 9.81 -46.43 -27.16
C LEU A 21 9.03 -45.15 -26.81
N LYS A 22 7.80 -45.00 -27.32
CA LYS A 22 6.95 -43.87 -26.93
C LYS A 22 6.44 -44.03 -25.51
N GLU A 23 6.09 -45.24 -25.11
CA GLU A 23 5.64 -45.55 -23.76
C GLU A 23 6.74 -45.33 -22.72
N GLU A 24 7.98 -45.77 -23.01
CA GLU A 24 9.15 -45.45 -22.20
C GLU A 24 9.41 -43.94 -22.11
N ASN A 25 9.23 -43.21 -23.22
CA ASN A 25 9.38 -41.75 -23.24
C ASN A 25 8.35 -41.06 -22.33
N TYR A 26 7.08 -41.48 -22.39
CA TYR A 26 6.04 -40.98 -21.47
C TYR A 26 6.38 -41.32 -20.01
N HIS A 27 6.89 -42.52 -19.73
CA HIS A 27 7.29 -42.93 -18.39
C HIS A 27 8.41 -42.04 -17.82
N LEU A 28 9.44 -41.76 -18.63
CA LEU A 28 10.54 -40.86 -18.23
C LEU A 28 10.03 -39.44 -17.99
N GLN A 29 9.16 -38.93 -18.87
CA GLN A 29 8.62 -37.58 -18.73
C GLN A 29 7.76 -37.43 -17.47
N ILE A 30 6.94 -38.44 -17.14
CA ILE A 30 6.16 -38.48 -15.90
C ILE A 30 7.08 -38.50 -14.68
N GLN A 31 8.18 -39.25 -14.73
CA GLN A 31 9.14 -39.33 -13.64
C GLN A 31 9.84 -37.99 -13.39
N ASP A 32 10.24 -37.29 -14.46
CA ASP A 32 10.91 -36.00 -14.33
C ASP A 32 9.96 -34.89 -13.85
N LEU A 33 8.72 -34.88 -14.36
CA LEU A 33 7.68 -33.99 -13.85
C LEU A 33 7.36 -34.24 -12.38
N GLY A 34 7.32 -35.52 -11.96
CA GLY A 34 7.11 -35.88 -10.56
C GLY A 34 8.18 -35.33 -9.62
N LYS A 35 9.46 -35.44 -10.02
CA LYS A 35 10.58 -34.86 -9.25
C LYS A 35 10.51 -33.33 -9.17
N GLU A 36 10.07 -32.69 -10.24
CA GLU A 36 9.96 -31.23 -10.26
C GLU A 36 8.79 -30.72 -9.40
N ILE A 37 7.66 -31.45 -9.38
CA ILE A 37 6.55 -31.17 -8.44
C ILE A 37 7.04 -31.29 -7.01
N GLU A 38 7.74 -32.37 -6.66
CA GLU A 38 8.26 -32.59 -5.30
C GLU A 38 9.22 -31.45 -4.87
N ARG A 39 10.07 -30.96 -5.78
CA ARG A 39 10.94 -29.81 -5.49
C ARG A 39 10.16 -28.53 -5.24
N LEU A 40 9.14 -28.26 -6.07
CA LEU A 40 8.31 -27.07 -5.93
C LEU A 40 7.46 -27.12 -4.66
N GLU A 41 6.93 -28.29 -4.31
CA GLU A 41 6.21 -28.51 -3.05
C GLU A 41 7.11 -28.20 -1.86
N ASN A 42 8.31 -28.80 -1.79
CA ASN A 42 9.27 -28.55 -0.72
C ASN A 42 9.66 -27.06 -0.62
N ALA A 43 9.94 -26.39 -1.75
CA ALA A 43 10.26 -24.97 -1.77
C ALA A 43 9.09 -24.11 -1.22
N SER A 44 7.85 -24.45 -1.60
CA SER A 44 6.66 -23.75 -1.10
C SER A 44 6.43 -23.99 0.40
N GLU A 45 6.72 -25.20 0.91
CA GLU A 45 6.62 -25.49 2.34
C GLU A 45 7.65 -24.71 3.17
N GLU A 46 8.88 -24.56 2.64
CA GLU A 46 9.93 -23.74 3.26
C GLU A 46 9.51 -22.27 3.33
N GLU A 47 9.04 -21.69 2.21
CA GLU A 47 8.54 -20.31 2.18
C GLU A 47 7.39 -20.08 3.17
N ILE A 48 6.44 -21.02 3.25
CA ILE A 48 5.33 -20.95 4.21
C ILE A 48 5.85 -20.98 5.65
N SER A 49 6.85 -21.82 5.94
CA SER A 49 7.47 -21.92 7.26
C SER A 49 8.18 -20.62 7.65
N GLU A 50 8.95 -20.02 6.74
CA GLU A 50 9.61 -18.74 6.95
C GLU A 50 8.62 -17.62 7.19
N LEU A 51 7.61 -17.46 6.33
CA LEU A 51 6.56 -16.44 6.49
C LEU A 51 5.82 -16.61 7.81
N LYS A 52 5.55 -17.84 8.24
CA LYS A 52 4.91 -18.12 9.52
C LYS A 52 5.78 -17.69 10.71
N SER A 53 7.10 -17.87 10.61
CA SER A 53 8.06 -17.41 11.63
C SER A 53 8.13 -15.88 11.68
N GLU A 54 8.10 -15.21 10.52
CA GLU A 54 8.12 -13.75 10.42
C GLU A 54 6.83 -13.14 11.00
N ILE A 55 5.67 -13.69 10.65
CA ILE A 55 4.38 -13.29 11.24
C ILE A 55 4.41 -13.42 12.77
N PHE A 56 5.00 -14.49 13.30
CA PHE A 56 5.14 -14.69 14.74
C PHE A 56 6.03 -13.62 15.38
N SER A 57 7.17 -13.31 14.76
CA SER A 57 8.08 -12.25 15.21
C SER A 57 7.39 -10.88 15.21
N LEU A 58 6.74 -10.50 14.09
CA LEU A 58 6.03 -9.24 13.95
C LEU A 58 4.88 -9.11 14.96
N LYS A 59 4.15 -10.19 15.22
CA LYS A 59 3.10 -10.21 16.23
C LYS A 59 3.62 -9.91 17.64
N ASN A 60 4.78 -10.47 17.99
CA ASN A 60 5.42 -10.20 19.28
C ASN A 60 5.91 -8.74 19.38
N GLN A 61 6.51 -8.22 18.32
CA GLN A 61 6.94 -6.81 18.27
C GLN A 61 5.76 -5.87 18.42
N LEU A 62 4.65 -6.13 17.72
CA LEU A 62 3.42 -5.34 17.82
C LEU A 62 2.85 -5.36 19.25
N TYR A 63 2.86 -6.52 19.91
CA TYR A 63 2.42 -6.63 21.29
C TYR A 63 3.26 -5.77 22.24
N GLN A 64 4.58 -5.80 22.10
CA GLN A 64 5.49 -4.97 22.91
C GLN A 64 5.32 -3.48 22.64
N ALA A 65 5.26 -3.08 21.36
CA ALA A 65 5.03 -1.68 20.97
C ALA A 65 3.71 -1.16 21.53
N LYS A 66 2.64 -1.96 21.50
CA LYS A 66 1.34 -1.60 22.08
C LYS A 66 1.42 -1.42 23.60
N LYS A 67 2.24 -2.22 24.29
CA LYS A 67 2.45 -2.06 25.74
C LYS A 67 3.21 -0.77 26.04
N ASP A 68 4.29 -0.49 25.31
CA ASP A 68 5.09 0.74 25.45
C ASP A 68 4.26 2.01 25.20
N VAL A 69 3.42 2.03 24.15
CA VAL A 69 2.50 3.14 23.89
C VAL A 69 1.59 3.38 25.10
N ARG A 70 1.00 2.33 25.68
CA ARG A 70 0.11 2.45 26.84
C ARG A 70 0.83 3.00 28.07
N ASP A 71 2.08 2.62 28.29
CA ASP A 71 2.84 3.11 29.44
C ASP A 71 3.27 4.57 29.22
N LYS A 72 3.60 4.96 27.98
CA LYS A 72 3.83 6.37 27.60
C LYS A 72 2.57 7.22 27.74
N GLU A 73 1.40 6.70 27.38
CA GLU A 73 0.11 7.40 27.58
C GLU A 73 -0.11 7.75 29.06
N LYS A 74 0.13 6.79 29.98
CA LYS A 74 0.03 7.06 31.43
C LYS A 74 1.01 8.13 31.90
N TYR A 75 2.23 8.12 31.35
CA TYR A 75 3.24 9.13 31.66
C TYR A 75 2.81 10.52 31.18
N ILE A 76 2.28 10.62 29.95
CA ILE A 76 1.73 11.86 29.41
C ILE A 76 0.57 12.37 30.28
N SER A 77 -0.38 11.51 30.67
CA SER A 77 -1.47 11.91 31.58
C SER A 77 -0.96 12.44 32.93
N SER A 78 0.16 11.91 33.43
CA SER A 78 0.77 12.40 34.66
C SER A 78 1.39 13.79 34.46
N LEU A 79 2.05 14.03 33.32
CA LEU A 79 2.62 15.34 32.97
C LEU A 79 1.53 16.40 32.73
N GLU A 80 0.45 16.05 32.04
CA GLU A 80 -0.69 16.95 31.80
C GLU A 80 -1.29 17.43 33.13
N LYS A 81 -1.43 16.52 34.11
CA LYS A 81 -1.91 16.89 35.45
C LYS A 81 -0.98 17.92 36.12
N TRP A 82 0.33 17.68 36.09
CA TRP A 82 1.32 18.62 36.64
C TRP A 82 1.30 19.98 35.92
N LEU A 83 1.09 19.98 34.61
CA LEU A 83 0.99 21.21 33.83
C LEU A 83 -0.21 22.04 34.30
N VAL A 84 -1.40 21.42 34.41
CA VAL A 84 -2.63 22.08 34.90
C VAL A 84 -2.43 22.65 36.31
N GLU A 85 -1.84 21.87 37.23
CA GLU A 85 -1.54 22.36 38.58
C GLU A 85 -0.59 23.58 38.55
N SER A 86 0.42 23.56 37.68
CA SER A 86 1.35 24.68 37.54
C SER A 86 0.71 25.93 36.92
N GLU A 87 -0.21 25.75 35.96
CA GLU A 87 -0.97 26.84 35.35
C GLU A 87 -1.86 27.54 36.39
N GLU A 88 -2.52 26.77 37.26
CA GLU A 88 -3.32 27.31 38.36
C GLU A 88 -2.46 28.14 39.34
N GLN A 89 -1.26 27.66 39.66
CA GLN A 89 -0.32 28.42 40.51
C GLN A 89 0.13 29.73 39.84
N VAL A 90 0.41 29.70 38.54
CA VAL A 90 0.76 30.92 37.78
C VAL A 90 -0.39 31.92 37.80
N GLU A 91 -1.63 31.46 37.63
CA GLU A 91 -2.81 32.34 37.68
C GLU A 91 -3.02 32.96 39.06
N LYS A 92 -2.81 32.16 40.12
CA LYS A 92 -2.84 32.67 41.50
C LYS A 92 -1.79 33.75 41.74
N LEU A 93 -0.56 33.54 41.27
CA LEU A 93 0.52 34.54 41.36
C LEU A 93 0.18 35.81 40.56
N ARG A 94 -0.39 35.68 39.36
CA ARG A 94 -0.87 36.81 38.56
C ARG A 94 -1.90 37.65 39.33
N CYS A 95 -2.86 36.99 40.00
CA CYS A 95 -3.85 37.66 40.83
C CYS A 95 -3.20 38.40 42.02
N GLN A 96 -2.24 37.79 42.70
CA GLN A 96 -1.50 38.44 43.79
C GLN A 96 -0.73 39.68 43.32
N ILE A 97 -0.03 39.58 42.18
CA ILE A 97 0.69 40.71 41.58
C ILE A 97 -0.27 41.86 41.25
N LYS A 98 -1.46 41.55 40.71
CA LYS A 98 -2.50 42.55 40.42
C LYS A 98 -2.95 43.28 41.69
N ILE A 99 -3.18 42.56 42.80
CA ILE A 99 -3.58 43.15 44.09
C ILE A 99 -2.48 44.06 44.66
N ILE A 100 -1.23 43.60 44.65
CA ILE A 100 -0.08 44.38 45.14
C ILE A 100 0.08 45.67 44.33
N SER A 101 -0.05 45.56 43.00
CA SER A 101 0.04 46.71 42.09
C SER A 101 -1.05 47.75 42.39
N SER A 102 -2.29 47.31 42.63
CA SER A 102 -3.39 48.24 42.99
C SER A 102 -3.18 48.92 44.35
N ARG A 103 -2.66 48.22 45.37
CA ARG A 103 -2.37 48.81 46.69
C ARG A 103 -1.24 49.83 46.64
N LYS A 104 -0.23 49.62 45.79
CA LYS A 104 0.85 50.59 45.58
C LYS A 104 0.33 51.92 45.03
N ASN A 105 -0.74 51.89 44.22
CA ASN A 105 -1.34 53.06 43.61
C ASN A 105 -2.37 53.79 44.52
N SER A 106 -2.72 53.24 45.69
CA SER A 106 -3.69 53.83 46.64
C SER A 106 -3.07 54.38 47.92
N SER A 107 -1.74 54.28 48.10
CA SER A 107 -1.06 54.93 49.22
C SER A 107 -0.78 56.39 48.86
N GLU A 108 -1.83 57.21 48.80
CA GLU A 108 -1.69 58.65 48.98
C GLU A 108 -1.19 58.89 50.40
N ARG A 109 0.12 59.09 50.49
CA ARG A 109 0.85 59.49 51.68
C ARG A 109 0.41 60.91 52.05
N GLY A 110 -0.65 61.02 52.83
CA GLY A 110 -0.90 62.20 53.65
C GLY A 110 0.21 62.30 54.69
N ASN A 111 1.09 63.30 54.56
CA ASN A 111 1.41 64.26 55.62
C ASN A 111 2.37 65.37 55.15
N SER A 112 1.94 66.61 55.43
CA SER A 112 2.66 67.89 55.52
C SER A 112 2.92 68.70 54.25
N LEU A 113 2.21 69.82 54.18
CA LEU A 113 2.43 70.98 53.32
C LEU A 113 3.68 71.72 53.84
N ASP A 114 4.83 71.56 53.18
CA ASP A 114 5.72 72.65 52.74
C ASP A 114 7.01 72.06 52.11
N LEU A 115 7.58 72.78 51.16
CA LEU A 115 8.81 72.52 50.37
C LEU A 115 8.59 71.88 48.99
N TYR A 116 8.51 72.77 48.01
CA TYR A 116 8.80 72.54 46.60
C TYR A 116 10.15 71.81 46.45
N ASN A 117 10.12 70.48 46.28
CA ASN A 117 11.30 69.65 46.03
C ASN A 117 11.35 69.26 44.54
N PRO A 118 12.30 69.79 43.74
CA PRO A 118 12.39 69.54 42.30
C PRO A 118 12.71 68.07 41.91
N ASN A 119 12.93 67.19 42.88
CA ASN A 119 13.36 65.81 42.66
C ASN A 119 12.23 64.85 42.23
N ILE A 120 10.96 65.13 42.53
CA ILE A 120 9.83 64.23 42.20
C ILE A 120 9.56 64.18 40.68
N ASN A 121 9.71 65.30 39.98
CA ASN A 121 9.57 65.34 38.52
C ASN A 121 10.68 64.56 37.83
N LEU A 122 11.90 64.58 38.40
CA LEU A 122 13.03 63.79 37.91
C LEU A 122 12.80 62.29 38.14
N GLU A 123 12.28 61.90 39.31
CA GLU A 123 11.91 60.52 39.61
C GLU A 123 10.76 60.02 38.70
N MET A 124 9.74 60.84 38.44
CA MET A 124 8.66 60.47 37.50
C MET A 124 9.15 60.34 36.06
N ALA A 125 10.01 61.25 35.59
CA ALA A 125 10.63 61.13 34.27
C ALA A 125 11.48 59.84 34.16
N THR A 126 12.24 59.50 35.21
CA THR A 126 13.05 58.28 35.26
C THR A 126 12.16 57.02 35.28
N ILE A 127 11.03 57.04 35.98
CA ILE A 127 10.05 55.94 35.99
C ILE A 127 9.42 55.77 34.60
N THR A 128 9.10 56.86 33.90
CA THR A 128 8.56 56.81 32.54
C THR A 128 9.58 56.25 31.54
N GLU A 129 10.85 56.64 31.64
CA GLU A 129 11.91 56.06 30.79
C GLU A 129 12.10 54.57 31.03
N LEU A 130 12.10 54.14 32.30
CA LEU A 130 12.19 52.71 32.65
C LEU A 130 10.97 51.92 32.16
N ALA A 131 9.77 52.49 32.25
CA ALA A 131 8.56 51.86 31.73
C ALA A 131 8.64 51.65 30.21
N ASN A 132 9.06 52.68 29.46
CA ASN A 132 9.25 52.60 28.01
C ASN A 132 10.35 51.58 27.62
N ALA A 133 11.43 51.52 28.40
CA ALA A 133 12.50 50.54 28.17
C ALA A 133 12.03 49.09 28.41
N ILE A 134 11.20 48.87 29.44
CA ILE A 134 10.60 47.56 29.71
C ILE A 134 9.62 47.19 28.59
N ASP A 135 8.78 48.12 28.15
CA ASP A 135 7.81 47.88 27.08
C ASP A 135 8.49 47.51 25.76
N GLY A 136 9.53 48.26 25.38
CA GLY A 136 10.35 47.94 24.20
C GLY A 136 11.07 46.58 24.30
N TYR A 137 11.52 46.17 25.50
CA TYR A 137 12.09 44.84 25.71
C TYR A 137 11.05 43.72 25.57
N VAL A 138 9.84 43.93 26.09
CA VAL A 138 8.72 42.99 25.97
C VAL A 138 8.24 42.87 24.52
N GLU A 139 8.13 43.97 23.79
CA GLU A 139 7.80 43.99 22.36
C GLU A 139 8.85 43.24 21.54
N ASN A 140 10.14 43.52 21.72
CA ASN A 140 11.22 42.82 21.01
C ASN A 140 11.15 41.29 21.23
N ARG A 141 10.92 40.86 22.47
CA ARG A 141 10.72 39.44 22.78
C ARG A 141 9.48 38.86 22.10
N THR A 142 8.41 39.64 21.97
CA THR A 142 7.19 39.25 21.28
C THR A 142 7.44 39.12 19.78
N THR A 143 8.09 40.11 19.15
CA THR A 143 8.51 40.06 17.75
C THR A 143 9.40 38.85 17.46
N ALA A 144 10.37 38.55 18.33
CA ALA A 144 11.24 37.38 18.17
C ALA A 144 10.45 36.05 18.26
N ARG A 145 9.45 35.97 19.14
CA ARG A 145 8.55 34.80 19.23
C ARG A 145 7.71 34.64 17.97
N ASP A 146 7.16 35.72 17.44
CA ASP A 146 6.34 35.67 16.22
C ASP A 146 7.17 35.22 15.00
N ILE A 147 8.40 35.72 14.87
CA ILE A 147 9.35 35.28 13.84
C ILE A 147 9.61 33.76 13.94
N LEU A 148 9.87 33.26 15.15
CA LEU A 148 10.09 31.83 15.42
C LEU A 148 8.84 31.00 15.07
N ILE A 149 7.65 31.46 15.45
CA ILE A 149 6.38 30.80 15.13
C ILE A 149 6.21 30.69 13.61
N ASP A 150 6.49 31.74 12.86
CA ASP A 150 6.36 31.73 11.40
C ASP A 150 7.42 30.88 10.71
N GLN A 151 8.62 30.79 11.27
CA GLN A 151 9.64 29.84 10.81
C GLN A 151 9.19 28.38 11.03
N ILE A 152 8.66 28.05 12.22
CA ILE A 152 8.14 26.71 12.53
C ILE A 152 6.99 26.36 11.59
N LYS A 153 6.03 27.27 11.39
CA LYS A 153 4.91 27.06 10.44
C LYS A 153 5.41 26.76 9.03
N ARG A 154 6.43 27.50 8.55
CA ARG A 154 7.04 27.26 7.23
C ARG A 154 7.71 25.90 7.14
N MET A 155 8.50 25.51 8.15
CA MET A 155 9.14 24.19 8.19
C MET A 155 8.11 23.05 8.20
N ILE A 156 7.03 23.18 8.98
CA ILE A 156 5.94 22.19 9.01
C ILE A 156 5.28 22.05 7.63
N ARG A 157 5.01 23.17 6.93
CA ARG A 157 4.45 23.13 5.56
C ARG A 157 5.38 22.40 4.60
N GLN A 158 6.67 22.70 4.62
CA GLN A 158 7.67 22.04 3.76
C GLN A 158 7.79 20.54 4.07
N ALA A 159 7.77 20.15 5.34
CA ALA A 159 7.83 18.74 5.73
C ALA A 159 6.60 17.97 5.22
N LYS A 160 5.40 18.55 5.36
CA LYS A 160 4.16 17.97 4.82
C LYS A 160 4.23 17.82 3.30
N GLU A 161 4.68 18.85 2.59
CA GLU A 161 4.82 18.81 1.13
C GLU A 161 5.81 17.75 0.66
N LYS A 162 6.98 17.64 1.30
CA LYS A 162 7.96 16.59 1.00
C LYS A 162 7.39 15.18 1.19
N ASN A 163 6.67 14.95 2.30
CA ASN A 163 6.02 13.67 2.56
C ASN A 163 4.97 13.35 1.49
N SER A 164 4.12 14.31 1.14
CA SER A 164 3.13 14.13 0.05
C SER A 164 3.79 13.82 -1.29
N ARG A 165 4.88 14.51 -1.66
CA ARG A 165 5.64 14.24 -2.89
C ARG A 165 6.23 12.82 -2.88
N GLN A 166 6.78 12.37 -1.75
CA GLN A 166 7.29 10.99 -1.61
C GLN A 166 6.18 9.94 -1.76
N ILE A 167 5.01 10.17 -1.15
CA ILE A 167 3.86 9.27 -1.29
C ILE A 167 3.39 9.21 -2.75
N ILE A 168 3.29 10.35 -3.44
CA ILE A 168 2.88 10.39 -4.86
C ILE A 168 3.88 9.62 -5.73
N LEU A 169 5.18 9.80 -5.51
CA LEU A 169 6.21 9.04 -6.23
C LEU A 169 6.08 7.53 -5.97
N ALA A 170 5.84 7.12 -4.73
CA ALA A 170 5.61 5.71 -4.39
C ALA A 170 4.35 5.13 -5.07
N LEU A 171 3.29 5.91 -5.18
CA LEU A 171 2.06 5.52 -5.88
C LEU A 171 2.24 5.46 -7.40
N GLN A 172 2.98 6.41 -7.99
CA GLN A 172 3.31 6.42 -9.42
C GLN A 172 4.23 5.26 -9.81
N ASN A 173 5.15 4.89 -8.93
CA ASN A 173 6.07 3.77 -9.14
C ASN A 173 5.44 2.39 -8.86
N ASN A 174 4.16 2.34 -8.47
CA ASN A 174 3.43 1.08 -8.26
C ASN A 174 2.20 0.95 -9.19
N PRO A 175 2.37 1.02 -10.53
CA PRO A 175 1.27 1.03 -11.49
C PRO A 175 0.44 -0.26 -11.49
N LEU A 176 1.05 -1.39 -11.10
CA LEU A 176 0.42 -2.71 -11.07
C LEU A 176 -0.84 -2.72 -10.17
N ASN A 177 -0.78 -2.04 -9.02
CA ASN A 177 -1.88 -2.03 -8.04
C ASN A 177 -3.04 -1.11 -8.49
N MET A 178 -2.79 -0.07 -9.30
CA MET A 178 -3.86 0.76 -9.87
C MET A 178 -4.61 0.06 -10.99
N ALA A 179 -3.90 -0.64 -11.89
CA ALA A 179 -4.53 -1.43 -12.95
C ALA A 179 -5.42 -2.52 -12.36
N GLU A 180 -4.97 -3.23 -11.32
CA GLU A 180 -5.75 -4.19 -10.51
C GLU A 180 -7.05 -3.59 -9.96
N GLY A 181 -6.96 -2.41 -9.35
CA GLY A 181 -8.12 -1.71 -8.79
C GLY A 181 -9.12 -1.26 -9.87
N ARG A 182 -8.63 -0.85 -11.04
CA ARG A 182 -9.45 -0.38 -12.17
C ARG A 182 -10.17 -1.51 -12.89
N ARG A 183 -9.57 -2.70 -12.99
CA ARG A 183 -10.23 -3.90 -13.56
C ARG A 183 -11.26 -4.56 -12.64
N LEU A 184 -11.14 -4.34 -11.33
CA LEU A 184 -11.99 -4.98 -10.32
C LEU A 184 -13.51 -4.82 -10.55
N PRO A 185 -14.04 -3.65 -10.95
CA PRO A 185 -15.48 -3.49 -11.22
C PRO A 185 -15.95 -4.39 -12.38
N VAL A 186 -15.16 -4.47 -13.45
CA VAL A 186 -15.47 -5.31 -14.62
C VAL A 186 -15.39 -6.79 -14.23
N LEU A 187 -14.37 -7.20 -13.47
CA LEU A 187 -14.25 -8.57 -12.94
C LEU A 187 -15.43 -8.97 -12.05
N LYS A 188 -15.94 -8.05 -11.21
CA LYS A 188 -17.13 -8.29 -10.38
C LYS A 188 -18.39 -8.55 -11.21
N LEU A 189 -18.53 -7.92 -12.38
CA LEU A 189 -19.65 -8.18 -13.29
C LEU A 189 -19.50 -9.51 -14.04
N ILE A 190 -18.25 -9.90 -14.36
CA ILE A 190 -17.94 -11.14 -15.05
C ILE A 190 -18.10 -12.37 -14.15
N ALA A 191 -17.70 -12.28 -12.88
CA ALA A 191 -17.63 -13.43 -11.97
C ALA A 191 -18.93 -14.27 -11.89
N PRO A 192 -20.14 -13.68 -11.81
CA PRO A 192 -21.39 -14.45 -11.82
C PRO A 192 -21.66 -15.19 -13.14
N ALA A 193 -21.18 -14.67 -14.28
CA ALA A 193 -21.31 -15.33 -15.57
C ALA A 193 -20.39 -16.57 -15.63
N LEU A 194 -19.17 -16.44 -15.10
CA LEU A 194 -18.19 -17.52 -15.04
C LEU A 194 -18.55 -18.63 -14.06
N ALA A 195 -19.15 -18.28 -12.92
CA ALA A 195 -19.52 -19.25 -11.88
C ALA A 195 -20.50 -20.34 -12.36
N LYS A 196 -21.16 -20.14 -13.50
CA LYS A 196 -22.05 -21.12 -14.13
C LYS A 196 -21.30 -22.28 -14.79
N PHE A 197 -20.02 -22.08 -15.10
CA PHE A 197 -19.19 -23.06 -15.77
C PHE A 197 -18.35 -23.82 -14.75
N GLN A 198 -18.39 -25.15 -14.84
CA GLN A 198 -17.45 -25.99 -14.12
C GLN A 198 -16.06 -25.87 -14.76
N PRO A 199 -14.97 -25.98 -13.97
CA PRO A 199 -13.61 -26.04 -14.51
C PRO A 199 -13.50 -27.11 -15.58
N TYR A 200 -12.81 -26.79 -16.68
CA TYR A 200 -12.63 -27.72 -17.78
C TYR A 200 -11.76 -28.90 -17.37
N ILE A 201 -12.28 -30.12 -17.51
CA ILE A 201 -11.59 -31.38 -17.25
C ILE A 201 -11.61 -32.31 -18.48
N GLY A 202 -12.07 -31.82 -19.63
CA GLY A 202 -12.26 -32.61 -20.85
C GLY A 202 -13.69 -33.07 -21.10
N GLN A 203 -14.68 -32.37 -20.53
CA GLN A 203 -16.10 -32.71 -20.67
C GLN A 203 -16.65 -32.51 -22.09
N GLU A 204 -16.01 -31.67 -22.90
CA GLU A 204 -16.39 -31.35 -24.28
C GLU A 204 -15.15 -30.90 -25.09
N PRO A 205 -15.24 -30.68 -26.41
CA PRO A 205 -14.12 -30.13 -27.18
C PRO A 205 -13.64 -28.79 -26.59
N PRO A 206 -12.32 -28.55 -26.50
CA PRO A 206 -11.77 -27.34 -25.87
C PRO A 206 -12.31 -26.05 -26.48
N ASP A 207 -12.37 -25.98 -27.81
CA ASP A 207 -12.82 -24.79 -28.52
C ASP A 207 -14.31 -24.50 -28.25
N ASP A 208 -15.15 -25.54 -28.23
CA ASP A 208 -16.59 -25.42 -27.92
C ASP A 208 -16.81 -24.92 -26.48
N TYR A 209 -16.00 -25.37 -25.52
CA TYR A 209 -16.05 -24.90 -24.14
C TYR A 209 -15.63 -23.42 -24.05
N LEU A 210 -14.50 -23.07 -24.67
CA LEU A 210 -13.99 -21.70 -24.70
C LEU A 210 -15.00 -20.75 -25.32
N ASP A 211 -15.65 -21.14 -26.42
CA ASP A 211 -16.68 -20.32 -27.06
C ASP A 211 -17.88 -20.08 -26.15
N LYS A 212 -18.37 -21.10 -25.41
CA LYS A 212 -19.46 -20.91 -24.44
C LYS A 212 -19.08 -19.95 -23.32
N VAL A 213 -17.85 -20.05 -22.81
CA VAL A 213 -17.33 -19.14 -21.77
C VAL A 213 -17.21 -17.72 -22.33
N ILE A 214 -16.66 -17.55 -23.53
CA ILE A 214 -16.52 -16.25 -24.19
C ILE A 214 -17.90 -15.62 -24.46
N GLN A 215 -18.87 -16.40 -24.92
CA GLN A 215 -20.22 -15.91 -25.16
C GLN A 215 -20.91 -15.48 -23.86
N SER A 216 -20.58 -16.11 -22.72
CA SER A 216 -21.22 -15.81 -21.43
C SER A 216 -20.96 -14.40 -20.89
N TRP A 217 -19.84 -13.77 -21.29
CA TRP A 217 -19.47 -12.42 -20.88
C TRP A 217 -19.49 -11.40 -22.03
N ALA A 218 -19.94 -11.79 -23.23
CA ALA A 218 -19.95 -10.93 -24.42
C ALA A 218 -20.78 -9.64 -24.22
N TYR A 219 -21.80 -9.69 -23.37
CA TYR A 219 -22.58 -8.50 -22.99
C TYR A 219 -21.77 -7.42 -22.25
N LEU A 220 -20.58 -7.77 -21.73
CA LEU A 220 -19.66 -6.87 -21.04
C LEU A 220 -18.55 -6.32 -21.94
N GLU A 221 -18.50 -6.70 -23.22
CA GLU A 221 -17.45 -6.28 -24.17
C GLU A 221 -17.32 -4.74 -24.23
N SER A 222 -18.44 -4.03 -24.18
CA SER A 222 -18.48 -2.56 -24.14
C SER A 222 -17.75 -2.00 -22.91
N HIS A 223 -17.99 -2.57 -21.73
CA HIS A 223 -17.31 -2.13 -20.50
C HIS A 223 -15.81 -2.40 -20.53
N MET A 224 -15.40 -3.55 -21.07
CA MET A 224 -13.98 -3.90 -21.25
C MET A 224 -13.29 -2.93 -22.22
N THR A 225 -13.93 -2.64 -23.34
CA THR A 225 -13.39 -1.74 -24.38
C THR A 225 -13.26 -0.30 -23.89
N VAL A 226 -14.24 0.19 -23.13
CA VAL A 226 -14.17 1.53 -22.51
C VAL A 226 -13.00 1.61 -21.55
N LEU A 227 -12.75 0.57 -20.76
CA LEU A 227 -11.63 0.53 -19.81
C LEU A 227 -10.28 0.52 -20.53
N GLU A 228 -10.15 -0.30 -21.57
CA GLU A 228 -8.93 -0.38 -22.40
C GLU A 228 -8.63 0.93 -23.15
N ASN A 229 -9.67 1.59 -23.68
CA ASN A 229 -9.51 2.89 -24.34
C ASN A 229 -9.12 4.00 -23.37
N ALA A 230 -9.57 3.91 -22.10
CA ALA A 230 -9.20 4.87 -21.08
C ALA A 230 -7.75 4.67 -20.59
N ASN A 231 -7.30 3.41 -20.50
CA ASN A 231 -5.94 3.06 -20.10
C ASN A 231 -5.52 1.76 -20.81
N ALA A 232 -4.54 1.86 -21.72
CA ALA A 232 -4.02 0.71 -22.43
C ALA A 232 -3.45 -0.34 -21.46
N GLY A 233 -3.84 -1.61 -21.63
CA GLY A 233 -3.41 -2.75 -20.83
C GLY A 233 -4.24 -3.04 -19.57
N ASP A 234 -5.30 -2.25 -19.26
CA ASP A 234 -6.14 -2.51 -18.09
C ASP A 234 -7.09 -3.72 -18.30
N PHE A 235 -7.55 -3.97 -19.54
CA PHE A 235 -8.42 -5.13 -19.87
C PHE A 235 -8.22 -5.63 -21.31
N ASP A 236 -6.96 -5.75 -21.70
CA ASP A 236 -6.54 -6.20 -23.03
C ASP A 236 -6.80 -7.70 -23.26
N ASN A 237 -6.39 -8.18 -24.44
CA ASN A 237 -6.50 -9.58 -24.79
C ASN A 237 -5.71 -10.52 -23.85
N ALA A 238 -4.62 -10.05 -23.24
CA ALA A 238 -3.83 -10.86 -22.31
C ALA A 238 -4.61 -11.11 -21.01
N ILE A 239 -5.31 -10.10 -20.49
CA ILE A 239 -6.20 -10.25 -19.34
C ILE A 239 -7.35 -11.21 -19.66
N LYS A 240 -8.03 -11.03 -20.80
CA LYS A 240 -9.10 -11.95 -21.26
C LYS A 240 -8.59 -13.39 -21.34
N CYS A 241 -7.40 -13.57 -21.91
CA CYS A 241 -6.74 -14.86 -22.05
C CYS A 241 -6.41 -15.50 -20.70
N ASN A 242 -5.91 -14.73 -19.72
CA ASN A 242 -5.62 -15.24 -18.38
C ASN A 242 -6.87 -15.73 -17.66
N ILE A 243 -8.01 -15.04 -17.84
CA ILE A 243 -9.28 -15.51 -17.27
C ILE A 243 -9.69 -16.84 -17.91
N LEU A 244 -9.57 -16.99 -19.23
CA LEU A 244 -9.85 -18.27 -19.90
C LEU A 244 -8.91 -19.39 -19.43
N LYS A 245 -7.61 -19.11 -19.26
CA LYS A 245 -6.66 -20.08 -18.68
C LYS A 245 -7.07 -20.53 -17.28
N SER A 246 -7.61 -19.64 -16.45
CA SER A 246 -8.09 -20.00 -15.11
C SER A 246 -9.30 -20.95 -15.12
N MET A 247 -10.06 -20.99 -16.22
CA MET A 247 -11.17 -21.92 -16.42
C MET A 247 -10.72 -23.31 -16.93
N MET A 248 -9.50 -23.41 -17.45
CA MET A 248 -8.90 -24.65 -17.94
C MET A 248 -8.33 -25.47 -16.77
N GLY A 249 -9.18 -26.26 -16.11
CA GLY A 249 -8.85 -27.04 -14.91
C GLY A 249 -8.23 -28.42 -15.16
N GLY A 250 -8.05 -29.17 -14.06
CA GLY A 250 -7.60 -30.56 -14.09
C GLY A 250 -6.26 -30.76 -14.79
N LYS A 251 -6.18 -31.72 -15.71
CA LYS A 251 -4.95 -32.03 -16.49
C LYS A 251 -4.50 -30.91 -17.44
N TYR A 252 -5.32 -29.88 -17.61
CA TYR A 252 -5.01 -28.73 -18.46
C TYR A 252 -4.52 -27.52 -17.65
N ALA A 253 -4.52 -27.61 -16.31
CA ALA A 253 -3.87 -26.66 -15.40
C ALA A 253 -2.49 -27.20 -14.97
N PRO A 254 -1.39 -26.45 -15.15
CA PRO A 254 -1.33 -25.08 -15.67
C PRO A 254 -1.32 -25.01 -17.21
N VAL A 255 -2.11 -24.10 -17.79
CA VAL A 255 -2.05 -23.81 -19.23
C VAL A 255 -0.73 -23.10 -19.52
N PRO A 256 0.11 -23.61 -20.44
CA PRO A 256 1.42 -23.03 -20.71
C PRO A 256 1.32 -21.59 -21.22
N ALA A 257 2.42 -20.85 -21.08
CA ALA A 257 2.51 -19.48 -21.57
C ALA A 257 2.59 -19.38 -23.10
N ASN A 258 3.12 -20.41 -23.77
CA ASN A 258 3.37 -20.42 -25.22
C ASN A 258 2.79 -21.69 -25.85
N ASN A 259 2.39 -21.61 -27.13
CA ASN A 259 1.86 -22.76 -27.86
C ASN A 259 3.00 -23.53 -28.53
N SER A 260 3.23 -24.77 -28.08
CA SER A 260 4.30 -25.64 -28.59
C SER A 260 4.00 -26.28 -29.96
N LEU A 261 2.76 -26.21 -30.45
CA LEU A 261 2.34 -26.82 -31.72
C LEU A 261 2.55 -25.90 -32.93
N VAL A 262 2.74 -24.60 -32.72
CA VAL A 262 2.94 -23.60 -33.77
C VAL A 262 4.42 -23.23 -33.86
N ALA A 263 5.00 -23.33 -35.06
CA ALA A 263 6.40 -22.99 -35.28
C ALA A 263 6.67 -21.52 -34.87
N GLY A 264 7.55 -21.30 -33.90
CA GLY A 264 7.93 -19.98 -33.42
C GLY A 264 7.49 -19.60 -31.99
N ASN A 265 7.13 -20.57 -31.13
CA ASN A 265 6.87 -20.38 -29.68
C ASN A 265 6.08 -19.09 -29.35
N LEU A 266 4.97 -18.86 -30.04
CA LEU A 266 4.17 -17.65 -29.85
C LEU A 266 3.54 -17.62 -28.45
N ALA A 267 3.43 -16.42 -27.87
CA ALA A 267 2.79 -16.20 -26.58
C ALA A 267 1.27 -16.42 -26.70
N ILE A 268 0.69 -17.14 -25.73
CA ILE A 268 -0.75 -17.34 -25.59
C ILE A 268 -1.30 -16.17 -24.78
N ASN A 269 -1.52 -15.05 -25.46
CA ASN A 269 -1.99 -13.79 -24.89
C ASN A 269 -3.25 -13.25 -25.57
N THR A 270 -3.90 -14.04 -26.43
CA THR A 270 -5.19 -13.72 -27.02
C THR A 270 -6.15 -14.91 -26.94
N PRO A 271 -7.47 -14.68 -26.86
CA PRO A 271 -8.46 -15.76 -26.90
C PRO A 271 -8.31 -16.67 -28.12
N ASP A 272 -7.98 -16.12 -29.29
CA ASP A 272 -7.80 -16.91 -30.52
C ASP A 272 -6.56 -17.80 -30.45
N THR A 273 -5.47 -17.34 -29.81
CA THR A 273 -4.26 -18.17 -29.60
C THR A 273 -4.42 -19.30 -28.59
N LEU A 274 -5.53 -19.34 -27.83
CA LEU A 274 -5.87 -20.45 -26.94
C LEU A 274 -6.57 -21.60 -27.66
N ARG A 275 -7.10 -21.37 -28.86
CA ARG A 275 -7.77 -22.40 -29.66
C ARG A 275 -6.73 -23.35 -30.27
N ALA A 276 -7.13 -24.61 -30.45
CA ALA A 276 -6.25 -25.68 -30.94
C ALA A 276 -6.15 -25.75 -32.47
#